data_AF-A0A7Y3BA76-F1
#
_entry.id   AF-A0A7Y3BA76-F1
#
_cell.length_a   1.000
_cell.length_b   1.000
_cell.length_c   1.000
_cell.angle_alpha   90.00
_cell.angle_beta   90.00
_cell.angle_gamma   90.00
#
_symmetry.space_group_name_H-M   'P 1'
#
loop_
_entity.id
_entity.type
_entity.pdbx_description
1 polymer ?
#
loop_
_entity_poly.entity_id
_entity_poly.type
_entity_poly.pdbx_seq_one_letter_code
_entity_poly.pdbx_strand_id
1 'polypeptide(L)'
;MNNTGLIITMAYPDTVVMVADEWYSPLLQFIGVGKKNYVKAGHAALVLINKISGHLEYHDFGRYITPEPNGRVRGSQTDHELDFPLKAEIEGDTIKNLDSILLYLANNPKKTHGDGKLIASVCTKVNYQKARDHIIKLMGNGSFRYAAFKKESSNCARFVTSTLIASITDKKILRSLKNSLLFTPSTVGNVVRADTQNQVFEVIGKSIFEFNSTVFRENFRCFLDKIPDHEYHILGTLMPKQVEGLSENAQWLSGIAAGAWFEISKSETYIEEHYRIRRVSPHGNVDVDGIYKVDCISFNLDEVFEFVHDSNCHYCHVVQNKKRYKFEFIKKLAD
;
A
#
# COMPACT_ATOMS: atom_id res chain seq x y z
N MET A 1 28.18 -2.42 8.81
CA MET A 1 27.14 -2.14 7.80
C MET A 1 26.69 -0.71 8.01
N ASN A 2 26.59 0.09 6.94
CA ASN A 2 26.28 1.51 7.06
C ASN A 2 24.78 1.73 7.20
N ASN A 3 24.39 2.55 8.17
CA ASN A 3 23.01 2.98 8.42
C ASN A 3 22.68 4.17 7.54
N THR A 4 22.47 3.93 6.25
CA THR A 4 22.25 4.97 5.23
C THR A 4 20.79 5.42 5.12
N GLY A 5 19.86 4.72 5.77
CA GLY A 5 18.44 5.04 5.74
C GLY A 5 17.80 5.10 7.12
N LEU A 6 16.56 5.59 7.13
CA LEU A 6 15.61 5.52 8.23
C LEU A 6 14.35 4.81 7.74
N ILE A 7 13.64 4.11 8.62
CA ILE A 7 12.29 3.62 8.33
C ILE A 7 11.34 4.14 9.41
N ILE A 8 10.29 4.84 9.00
CA ILE A 8 9.11 5.06 9.86
C ILE A 8 8.21 3.84 9.69
N THR A 9 8.10 3.03 10.74
CA THR A 9 7.23 1.84 10.74
C THR A 9 5.86 2.25 11.26
N MET A 10 4.79 1.90 10.54
CA MET A 10 3.44 2.40 10.82
C MET A 10 2.43 1.26 10.99
N ALA A 11 1.48 1.47 11.89
CA ALA A 11 0.30 0.64 12.08
C ALA A 11 -0.95 1.52 12.24
N TYR A 12 -2.02 1.14 11.54
CA TYR A 12 -3.36 1.69 11.72
C TYR A 12 -4.22 0.57 12.33
N PRO A 13 -4.20 0.37 13.65
CA PRO A 13 -4.81 -0.78 14.29
C PRO A 13 -6.34 -0.82 14.14
N ASP A 14 -6.99 0.33 13.93
CA ASP A 14 -8.44 0.44 13.85
C ASP A 14 -9.00 0.16 12.45
N THR A 15 -8.14 0.02 11.42
CA THR A 15 -8.59 -0.34 10.06
C THR A 15 -9.33 -1.68 10.07
N VAL A 16 -10.57 -1.65 9.59
CA VAL A 16 -11.38 -2.85 9.34
C VAL A 16 -11.02 -3.40 7.97
N VAL A 17 -10.72 -4.69 7.91
CA VAL A 17 -10.32 -5.36 6.68
C VAL A 17 -11.22 -6.56 6.41
N MET A 18 -11.41 -6.89 5.14
CA MET A 18 -12.01 -8.16 4.77
C MET A 18 -11.08 -9.31 5.21
N VAL A 19 -11.62 -10.40 5.73
CA VAL A 19 -10.82 -11.56 6.13
C VAL A 19 -10.01 -12.13 4.95
N ALA A 20 -8.91 -12.82 5.23
CA ALA A 20 -8.16 -13.52 4.21
C ALA A 20 -8.96 -14.74 3.72
N ASP A 21 -8.77 -15.14 2.46
CA ASP A 21 -9.30 -16.41 1.95
C ASP A 21 -8.48 -17.58 2.53
N GLU A 22 -8.83 -17.99 3.75
CA GLU A 22 -8.24 -19.08 4.52
C GLU A 22 -9.33 -19.83 5.31
N TRP A 23 -9.09 -21.13 5.56
CA TRP A 23 -10.10 -22.05 6.10
C TRP A 23 -10.70 -21.63 7.46
N TYR A 24 -9.94 -20.89 8.28
CA TYR A 24 -10.36 -20.45 9.61
C TYR A 24 -11.15 -19.13 9.57
N SER A 25 -11.06 -18.35 8.49
CA SER A 25 -11.67 -17.02 8.39
C SER A 25 -13.18 -17.04 8.63
N PRO A 26 -13.97 -17.99 8.07
CA PRO A 26 -15.41 -18.08 8.35
C PRO A 26 -15.74 -18.46 9.79
N LEU A 27 -14.77 -18.99 10.54
CA LEU A 27 -14.95 -19.42 11.93
C LEU A 27 -14.79 -18.27 12.94
N LEU A 28 -14.11 -17.18 12.55
CA LEU A 28 -13.80 -16.05 13.44
C LEU A 28 -15.05 -15.41 14.04
N GLN A 29 -16.11 -15.23 13.25
CA GLN A 29 -17.37 -14.67 13.74
C GLN A 29 -18.01 -15.49 14.87
N PHE A 30 -17.84 -16.83 14.87
CA PHE A 30 -18.46 -17.72 15.86
C PHE A 30 -17.74 -17.68 17.22
N ILE A 31 -16.50 -17.21 17.25
CA ILE A 31 -15.74 -16.96 18.49
C ILE A 31 -15.78 -15.47 18.90
N GLY A 32 -16.68 -14.68 18.30
CA GLY A 32 -16.91 -13.28 18.65
C GLY A 32 -15.91 -12.29 18.05
N VAL A 33 -15.15 -12.68 17.03
CA VAL A 33 -14.17 -11.84 16.32
C VAL A 33 -14.81 -11.30 15.05
N GLY A 34 -14.97 -9.98 14.97
CA GLY A 34 -15.48 -9.30 13.78
C GLY A 34 -16.89 -9.72 13.35
N LYS A 35 -17.13 -9.69 12.04
CA LYS A 35 -18.34 -10.15 11.33
C LYS A 35 -17.95 -11.22 10.30
N LYS A 36 -18.94 -11.85 9.66
CA LYS A 36 -18.79 -12.93 8.67
C LYS A 36 -17.56 -12.82 7.75
N ASN A 37 -17.34 -11.63 7.17
CA ASN A 37 -16.25 -11.39 6.23
C ASN A 37 -15.28 -10.29 6.68
N TYR A 38 -15.42 -9.72 7.89
CA TYR A 38 -14.68 -8.52 8.29
C TYR A 38 -14.12 -8.63 9.69
N VAL A 39 -12.92 -8.10 9.89
CA VAL A 39 -12.25 -8.04 11.19
C VAL A 39 -11.44 -6.76 11.29
N LYS A 40 -11.33 -6.20 12.50
CA LYS A 40 -10.38 -5.14 12.80
C LYS A 40 -8.98 -5.75 13.02
N ALA A 41 -8.30 -6.07 11.93
CA ALA A 41 -6.92 -6.59 11.95
C ALA A 41 -5.87 -5.51 11.67
N GLY A 42 -6.31 -4.30 11.36
CA GLY A 42 -5.47 -3.14 11.10
C GLY A 42 -4.76 -3.15 9.74
N HIS A 43 -4.06 -2.06 9.47
CA HIS A 43 -3.17 -1.90 8.31
C HIS A 43 -1.75 -1.61 8.76
N ALA A 44 -0.77 -2.03 7.96
CA ALA A 44 0.65 -1.75 8.21
C ALA A 44 1.32 -1.23 6.95
N ALA A 45 2.18 -0.25 7.15
CA ALA A 45 2.92 0.41 6.09
C ALA A 45 4.27 0.89 6.63
N LEU A 46 5.13 1.35 5.74
CA LEU A 46 6.40 1.96 6.11
C LEU A 46 6.70 3.17 5.22
N VAL A 47 7.50 4.09 5.74
CA VAL A 47 8.16 5.13 4.94
C VAL A 47 9.66 4.88 5.00
N LEU A 48 10.24 4.53 3.85
CA LEU A 48 11.69 4.44 3.70
C LEU A 48 12.26 5.83 3.39
N ILE A 49 13.27 6.25 4.14
CA ILE A 49 13.86 7.59 4.01
C ILE A 49 15.36 7.46 3.76
N ASN A 50 15.85 8.13 2.72
CA ASN A 50 17.27 8.27 2.47
C ASN A 50 17.84 9.39 3.36
N LYS A 51 18.89 9.10 4.16
CA LYS A 51 19.44 10.10 5.09
C LYS A 51 20.06 11.33 4.43
N ILE A 52 20.56 11.18 3.21
CA ILE A 52 21.24 12.25 2.48
C ILE A 52 20.20 13.13 1.79
N SER A 53 19.28 12.53 1.04
CA SER A 53 18.31 13.30 0.26
C SER A 53 17.10 13.71 1.08
N GLY A 54 16.79 13.07 2.20
CA GLY A 54 15.54 13.29 2.95
C GLY A 54 14.28 12.89 2.18
N HIS A 55 14.40 12.19 1.05
CA HIS A 55 13.25 11.75 0.26
C HIS A 55 12.47 10.66 0.99
N LEU A 56 11.13 10.77 0.98
CA LEU A 56 10.20 9.82 1.60
C LEU A 56 9.64 8.88 0.54
N GLU A 57 9.75 7.58 0.79
CA GLU A 57 9.15 6.54 -0.03
C GLU A 57 8.13 5.76 0.81
N TYR A 58 6.85 6.07 0.62
CA TYR A 58 5.78 5.32 1.26
C TYR A 58 5.56 3.99 0.56
N HIS A 59 5.45 2.93 1.34
CA HIS A 59 5.13 1.59 0.84
C HIS A 59 4.18 0.85 1.77
N ASP A 60 3.24 0.15 1.16
CA ASP A 60 2.38 -0.81 1.83
C ASP A 60 2.12 -2.03 0.94
N PHE A 61 1.44 -3.03 1.50
CA PHE A 61 0.97 -4.19 0.77
C PHE A 61 -0.49 -4.45 1.08
N GLY A 62 -1.31 -4.63 0.06
CA GLY A 62 -2.74 -4.83 0.21
C GLY A 62 -3.41 -5.28 -1.08
N ARG A 63 -4.73 -5.43 -1.02
CA ARG A 63 -5.56 -5.96 -2.11
C ARG A 63 -6.12 -4.82 -2.97
N TYR A 64 -5.21 -4.05 -3.58
CA TYR A 64 -5.51 -2.81 -4.30
C TYR A 64 -5.51 -3.05 -5.82
N ILE A 65 -6.67 -2.99 -6.47
CA ILE A 65 -6.78 -3.21 -7.92
C ILE A 65 -6.08 -4.53 -8.32
N THR A 66 -6.36 -5.60 -7.57
CA THR A 66 -5.77 -6.94 -7.76
C THR A 66 -6.88 -7.98 -7.90
N PRO A 67 -6.65 -9.06 -8.65
CA PRO A 67 -7.62 -10.14 -8.71
C PRO A 67 -7.65 -10.85 -7.37
N GLU A 68 -8.82 -11.26 -6.91
CA GLU A 68 -8.91 -12.09 -5.71
C GLU A 68 -8.24 -13.44 -5.97
N PRO A 69 -7.45 -13.96 -5.02
CA PRO A 69 -7.25 -13.51 -3.63
C PRO A 69 -5.88 -12.85 -3.42
N ASN A 70 -5.38 -12.14 -4.43
CA ASN A 70 -4.03 -11.57 -4.43
C ASN A 70 -4.00 -10.15 -3.86
N GLY A 71 -2.82 -9.75 -3.43
CA GLY A 71 -2.46 -8.37 -3.14
C GLY A 71 -1.16 -7.99 -3.86
N ARG A 72 -0.78 -6.73 -3.76
CA ARG A 72 0.45 -6.18 -4.37
C ARG A 72 1.10 -5.15 -3.46
N VAL A 73 2.39 -4.90 -3.69
CA VAL A 73 3.11 -3.79 -3.07
C VAL A 73 2.78 -2.50 -3.81
N ARG A 74 2.54 -1.42 -3.07
CA ARG A 74 2.41 -0.07 -3.63
C ARG A 74 3.60 0.80 -3.28
N GLY A 75 3.80 1.82 -4.09
CA GLY A 75 4.75 2.90 -3.88
C GLY A 75 4.59 3.94 -4.98
N SER A 76 5.27 5.08 -4.85
CA SER A 76 5.13 6.19 -5.79
C SER A 76 5.39 5.84 -7.26
N GLN A 77 6.11 4.74 -7.55
CA GLN A 77 6.29 4.23 -8.92
C GLN A 77 5.01 3.66 -9.52
N THR A 78 4.28 2.81 -8.79
CA THR A 78 3.08 2.11 -9.28
C THR A 78 1.78 2.81 -8.89
N ASP A 79 1.84 3.71 -7.92
CA ASP A 79 0.71 4.46 -7.36
C ASP A 79 1.19 5.90 -7.11
N HIS A 80 1.11 6.72 -8.16
CA HIS A 80 1.64 8.09 -8.19
C HIS A 80 1.05 9.00 -7.11
N GLU A 81 -0.14 8.70 -6.58
CA GLU A 81 -0.76 9.42 -5.46
C GLU A 81 0.03 9.29 -4.15
N LEU A 82 0.93 8.30 -4.07
CA LEU A 82 1.85 8.04 -2.96
C LEU A 82 3.17 8.83 -3.06
N ASP A 83 3.35 9.62 -4.12
CA ASP A 83 4.41 10.62 -4.17
C ASP A 83 4.01 11.83 -3.31
N PHE A 84 4.48 11.85 -2.08
CA PHE A 84 4.07 12.85 -1.10
C PHE A 84 4.87 14.15 -1.28
N PRO A 85 4.22 15.33 -1.13
CA PRO A 85 4.88 16.63 -1.23
C PRO A 85 5.64 16.98 0.07
N LEU A 86 6.27 15.99 0.70
CA LEU A 86 6.99 16.11 1.97
C LEU A 86 8.42 15.61 1.81
N LYS A 87 9.31 16.25 2.56
CA LYS A 87 10.73 15.90 2.65
C LYS A 87 11.15 15.86 4.11
N ALA A 88 11.90 14.85 4.50
CA ALA A 88 12.43 14.73 5.85
C ALA A 88 13.62 15.68 6.02
N GLU A 89 13.57 16.48 7.08
CA GLU A 89 14.67 17.32 7.52
C GLU A 89 15.51 16.52 8.51
N ILE A 90 16.67 16.02 8.06
CA ILE A 90 17.47 15.06 8.83
C ILE A 90 18.70 15.74 9.40
N GLU A 91 18.86 15.64 10.72
CA GLU A 91 20.09 15.99 11.42
C GLU A 91 20.62 14.74 12.14
N GLY A 92 21.66 14.13 11.58
CA GLY A 92 22.20 12.85 12.05
C GLY A 92 21.18 11.71 11.92
N ASP A 93 20.74 11.17 13.06
CA ASP A 93 19.72 10.11 13.15
C ASP A 93 18.32 10.66 13.52
N THR A 94 18.14 11.99 13.53
CA THR A 94 16.89 12.66 13.95
C THR A 94 16.17 13.26 12.76
N ILE A 95 14.85 13.06 12.70
CA ILE A 95 13.95 13.73 11.74
C ILE A 95 13.35 14.95 12.45
N LYS A 96 13.74 16.16 12.06
CA LYS A 96 13.32 17.40 12.72
C LYS A 96 11.85 17.73 12.54
N ASN A 97 11.31 17.41 11.37
CA ASN A 97 9.92 17.65 11.01
C ASN A 97 9.08 16.36 11.11
N LEU A 98 9.42 15.45 12.04
CA LEU A 98 8.71 14.17 12.21
C LEU A 98 7.22 14.38 12.48
N ASP A 99 6.85 15.33 13.32
CA ASP A 99 5.46 15.63 13.67
C ASP A 99 4.64 15.97 12.42
N SER A 100 5.16 16.82 11.53
CA SER A 100 4.52 17.18 10.27
C SER A 100 4.31 15.96 9.37
N ILE A 101 5.29 15.06 9.31
CA ILE A 101 5.21 13.81 8.52
C ILE A 101 4.15 12.87 9.12
N LEU A 102 4.17 12.66 10.44
CA LEU A 102 3.21 11.80 11.14
C LEU A 102 1.78 12.31 11.01
N LEU A 103 1.56 13.62 11.16
CA LEU A 103 0.26 14.25 10.99
C LEU A 103 -0.26 14.09 9.55
N TYR A 104 0.60 14.27 8.54
CA TYR A 104 0.20 14.03 7.15
C TYR A 104 -0.20 12.58 6.93
N LEU A 105 0.61 11.61 7.39
CA LEU A 105 0.34 10.19 7.21
C LEU A 105 -0.98 9.76 7.88
N ALA A 106 -1.23 10.26 9.10
CA ALA A 106 -2.46 9.97 9.85
C ALA A 106 -3.73 10.58 9.23
N ASN A 107 -3.62 11.72 8.54
CA ASN A 107 -4.76 12.48 8.02
C ASN A 107 -4.95 12.38 6.50
N ASN A 108 -4.33 11.40 5.84
CA ASN A 108 -4.54 11.11 4.41
C ASN A 108 -5.02 9.67 4.15
N PRO A 109 -6.10 9.18 4.81
CA PRO A 109 -6.57 7.79 4.69
C PRO A 109 -6.95 7.39 3.26
N LYS A 110 -7.40 8.36 2.43
CA LYS A 110 -7.68 8.14 1.00
C LYS A 110 -6.44 7.68 0.19
N LYS A 111 -5.23 7.96 0.68
CA LYS A 111 -3.96 7.54 0.07
C LYS A 111 -3.37 6.34 0.81
N THR A 112 -3.34 6.40 2.13
CA THR A 112 -2.65 5.40 2.97
C THR A 112 -3.47 4.13 3.19
N HIS A 113 -4.80 4.20 3.04
CA HIS A 113 -5.77 3.16 3.44
C HIS A 113 -5.65 2.78 4.93
N GLY A 114 -5.09 3.67 5.73
CA GLY A 114 -5.01 3.57 7.17
C GLY A 114 -6.11 4.40 7.82
N ASP A 115 -7.06 3.76 8.49
CA ASP A 115 -8.16 4.42 9.17
C ASP A 115 -7.93 4.46 10.69
N GLY A 116 -8.55 5.44 11.35
CA GLY A 116 -8.46 5.63 12.78
C GLY A 116 -7.10 6.19 13.21
N LYS A 117 -6.57 5.70 14.33
CA LYS A 117 -5.30 6.21 14.86
C LYS A 117 -4.10 5.62 14.11
N LEU A 118 -3.03 6.40 14.01
CA LEU A 118 -1.72 5.93 13.56
C LEU A 118 -0.83 5.64 14.77
N ILE A 119 -0.22 4.47 14.82
CA ILE A 119 0.88 4.15 15.75
C ILE A 119 2.17 4.05 14.92
N ALA A 120 3.22 4.77 15.29
CA ALA A 120 4.46 4.82 14.52
C ALA A 120 5.72 4.85 15.38
N SER A 121 6.84 4.41 14.81
CA SER A 121 8.18 4.50 15.42
C SER A 121 9.25 4.66 14.35
N VAL A 122 10.43 5.13 14.76
CA VAL A 122 11.56 5.36 13.85
C VAL A 122 12.65 4.31 14.08
N CYS A 123 13.04 3.64 12.99
CA CYS A 123 14.19 2.74 12.93
C CYS A 123 15.38 3.43 12.26
N THR A 124 16.45 3.70 13.01
CA THR A 124 17.67 4.37 12.55
C THR A 124 18.75 3.42 12.07
N LYS A 125 18.58 2.11 12.32
CA LYS A 125 19.54 1.04 12.05
C LYS A 125 19.26 0.32 10.73
N VAL A 126 19.10 1.11 9.66
CA VAL A 126 18.63 0.63 8.34
C VAL A 126 19.68 0.88 7.26
N ASN A 127 19.94 -0.14 6.44
CA ASN A 127 20.60 0.02 5.15
C ASN A 127 19.56 0.35 4.07
N TYR A 128 19.58 1.59 3.57
CA TYR A 128 18.58 2.09 2.62
C TYR A 128 18.50 1.25 1.34
N GLN A 129 19.65 0.94 0.73
CA GLN A 129 19.67 0.23 -0.55
C GLN A 129 19.08 -1.17 -0.41
N LYS A 130 19.42 -1.91 0.66
CA LYS A 130 18.85 -3.23 0.90
C LYS A 130 17.33 -3.19 1.12
N ALA A 131 16.82 -2.16 1.80
CA ALA A 131 15.38 -1.98 1.95
C ALA A 131 14.73 -1.76 0.58
N ARG A 132 15.27 -0.81 -0.19
CA ARG A 132 14.77 -0.44 -1.51
C ARG A 132 14.81 -1.61 -2.50
N ASP A 133 15.92 -2.34 -2.57
CA ASP A 133 16.07 -3.51 -3.43
C ASP A 133 15.03 -4.60 -3.11
N HIS A 134 14.78 -4.84 -1.81
CA HIS A 134 13.77 -5.80 -1.37
C HIS A 134 12.36 -5.36 -1.74
N ILE A 135 12.03 -4.08 -1.54
CA ILE A 135 10.73 -3.51 -1.91
C ILE A 135 10.51 -3.58 -3.42
N ILE A 136 11.49 -3.15 -4.22
CA ILE A 136 11.42 -3.18 -5.70
C ILE A 136 11.25 -4.62 -6.18
N LYS A 137 11.98 -5.58 -5.60
CA LYS A 137 11.83 -7.00 -5.93
C LYS A 137 10.40 -7.48 -5.67
N LEU A 138 9.81 -7.15 -4.52
CA LEU A 138 8.44 -7.57 -4.20
C LEU A 138 7.40 -6.85 -5.06
N MET A 139 7.62 -5.59 -5.40
CA MET A 139 6.76 -4.82 -6.30
C MET A 139 6.80 -5.36 -7.74
N GLY A 140 7.96 -5.80 -8.21
CA GLY A 140 8.17 -6.42 -9.51
C GLY A 140 7.45 -7.77 -9.70
N ASN A 141 7.04 -8.44 -8.61
CA ASN A 141 6.25 -9.67 -8.69
C ASN A 141 4.80 -9.42 -9.14
N GLY A 142 4.33 -8.17 -9.22
CA GLY A 142 2.94 -7.86 -9.51
C GLY A 142 2.00 -8.32 -8.41
N SER A 143 0.83 -8.86 -8.77
CA SER A 143 -0.12 -9.43 -7.81
C SER A 143 0.30 -10.84 -7.39
N PHE A 144 0.36 -11.09 -6.08
CA PHE A 144 0.59 -12.42 -5.52
C PHE A 144 -0.27 -12.68 -4.28
N ARG A 145 -0.37 -13.94 -3.87
CA ARG A 145 -1.35 -14.38 -2.86
C ARG A 145 -1.30 -13.53 -1.59
N TYR A 146 -2.45 -12.98 -1.21
CA TYR A 146 -2.67 -12.39 0.11
C TYR A 146 -3.09 -13.51 1.08
N ALA A 147 -2.38 -13.66 2.20
CA ALA A 147 -2.78 -14.56 3.28
C ALA A 147 -2.13 -14.18 4.62
N ALA A 148 -2.72 -14.62 5.73
CA ALA A 148 -2.11 -14.44 7.03
C ALA A 148 -1.01 -15.48 7.28
N PHE A 149 -1.26 -16.76 6.95
CA PHE A 149 -0.38 -17.87 7.37
C PHE A 149 0.24 -18.68 6.24
N LYS A 150 -0.27 -18.62 5.00
CA LYS A 150 0.30 -19.41 3.89
C LYS A 150 1.77 -19.08 3.62
N LYS A 151 2.57 -20.10 3.28
CA LYS A 151 3.95 -19.93 2.79
C LYS A 151 3.91 -19.32 1.38
N GLU A 152 4.96 -18.59 0.99
CA GLU A 152 5.04 -17.87 -0.30
C GLU A 152 3.88 -16.89 -0.56
N SER A 153 3.33 -16.32 0.51
CA SER A 153 2.30 -15.28 0.48
C SER A 153 2.71 -14.11 1.38
N SER A 154 2.00 -12.99 1.30
CA SER A 154 2.21 -11.86 2.19
C SER A 154 0.89 -11.22 2.63
N ASN A 155 1.02 -10.27 3.55
CA ASN A 155 0.01 -9.31 3.96
C ASN A 155 0.74 -8.00 4.34
N CYS A 156 0.00 -6.97 4.73
CA CYS A 156 0.58 -5.68 5.11
C CYS A 156 1.69 -5.81 6.18
N ALA A 157 1.43 -6.56 7.25
CA ALA A 157 2.38 -6.74 8.34
C ALA A 157 3.60 -7.57 7.89
N ARG A 158 3.41 -8.67 7.17
CA ARG A 158 4.51 -9.52 6.66
C ARG A 158 5.41 -8.77 5.68
N PHE A 159 4.83 -7.92 4.83
CA PHE A 159 5.58 -7.05 3.93
C PHE A 159 6.52 -6.13 4.71
N VAL A 160 5.99 -5.40 5.70
CA VAL A 160 6.76 -4.50 6.55
C VAL A 160 7.85 -5.27 7.31
N THR A 161 7.52 -6.39 7.95
CA THR A 161 8.50 -7.22 8.67
C THR A 161 9.62 -7.72 7.76
N SER A 162 9.28 -8.20 6.56
CA SER A 162 10.29 -8.72 5.61
C SER A 162 11.24 -7.63 5.12
N THR A 163 10.72 -6.42 4.88
CA THR A 163 11.51 -5.25 4.49
C THR A 163 12.47 -4.81 5.59
N LEU A 164 11.99 -4.77 6.84
CA LEU A 164 12.82 -4.52 8.01
C LEU A 164 13.91 -5.59 8.15
N ILE A 165 13.57 -6.88 8.03
CA ILE A 165 14.55 -7.99 8.10
C ILE A 165 15.63 -7.89 7.01
N ALA A 166 15.26 -7.51 5.79
CA ALA A 166 16.20 -7.39 4.68
C ALA A 166 17.23 -6.27 4.88
N SER A 167 16.88 -5.23 5.65
CA SER A 167 17.61 -3.96 5.70
C SER A 167 18.26 -3.63 7.03
N ILE A 168 17.77 -4.20 8.14
CA ILE A 168 18.26 -3.89 9.49
C ILE A 168 19.70 -4.35 9.69
N THR A 169 20.50 -3.47 10.29
CA THR A 169 21.90 -3.72 10.62
C THR A 169 22.10 -4.20 12.05
N ASP A 170 21.15 -3.92 12.95
CA ASP A 170 21.17 -4.35 14.35
C ASP A 170 20.73 -5.82 14.50
N LYS A 171 21.61 -6.65 15.05
CA LYS A 171 21.38 -8.10 15.19
C LYS A 171 20.26 -8.45 16.16
N LYS A 172 20.06 -7.65 17.22
CA LYS A 172 19.04 -7.90 18.25
C LYS A 172 17.65 -7.64 17.66
N ILE A 173 17.48 -6.51 16.97
CA ILE A 173 16.23 -6.18 16.28
C ILE A 173 15.94 -7.20 15.18
N LEU A 174 16.95 -7.54 14.36
CA LEU A 174 16.82 -8.55 13.32
C LEU A 174 16.32 -9.89 13.87
N ARG A 175 16.85 -10.36 15.00
CA ARG A 175 16.41 -11.60 15.65
C ARG A 175 14.97 -11.47 16.16
N SER A 176 14.61 -10.35 16.77
CA SER A 176 13.24 -10.09 17.24
C SER A 176 12.22 -10.14 16.10
N LEU A 177 12.53 -9.53 14.95
CA LEU A 177 11.67 -9.57 13.77
C LEU A 177 11.58 -10.95 13.14
N LYS A 178 12.70 -11.68 13.01
CA LYS A 178 12.70 -13.06 12.52
C LYS A 178 11.86 -13.98 13.41
N ASN A 179 11.95 -13.83 14.73
CA ASN A 179 11.12 -14.60 15.66
C ASN A 179 9.63 -14.30 15.48
N SER A 180 9.27 -13.07 15.09
CA SER A 180 7.87 -12.72 14.83
C SER A 180 7.26 -13.45 13.62
N LEU A 181 8.09 -13.97 12.71
CA LEU A 181 7.67 -14.78 11.56
C LEU A 181 7.39 -16.26 11.91
N LEU A 182 7.71 -16.71 13.14
CA LEU A 182 7.29 -18.04 13.61
C LEU A 182 5.76 -18.12 13.74
N PHE A 183 5.13 -16.96 13.91
CA PHE A 183 3.70 -16.74 13.74
C PHE A 183 3.51 -15.69 12.63
N THR A 184 2.28 -15.21 12.40
CA THR A 184 2.09 -14.04 11.55
C THR A 184 2.43 -12.77 12.34
N PRO A 185 3.29 -11.87 11.84
CA PRO A 185 3.60 -10.62 12.52
C PRO A 185 2.34 -9.74 12.60
N SER A 186 2.18 -9.00 13.69
CA SER A 186 1.10 -8.03 13.85
C SER A 186 1.55 -6.61 13.48
N THR A 187 0.60 -5.77 13.08
CA THR A 187 0.83 -4.39 12.64
C THR A 187 1.55 -3.58 13.72
N VAL A 188 0.97 -3.47 14.92
CA VAL A 188 1.57 -2.78 16.08
C VAL A 188 2.86 -3.46 16.54
N GLY A 189 2.94 -4.78 16.40
CA GLY A 189 4.13 -5.55 16.74
C GLY A 189 5.35 -5.20 15.89
N ASN A 190 5.16 -4.77 14.64
CA ASN A 190 6.25 -4.27 13.79
C ASN A 190 6.77 -2.93 14.31
N VAL A 191 5.86 -2.01 14.66
CA VAL A 191 6.19 -0.68 15.15
C VAL A 191 7.06 -0.76 16.42
N VAL A 192 6.61 -1.52 17.43
CA VAL A 192 7.35 -1.64 18.70
C VAL A 192 8.69 -2.35 18.52
N ARG A 193 8.79 -3.33 17.62
CA ARG A 193 10.06 -4.05 17.39
C ARG A 193 11.08 -3.22 16.61
N ALA A 194 10.63 -2.34 15.72
CA ALA A 194 11.49 -1.52 14.87
C ALA A 194 11.97 -0.23 15.56
N ASP A 195 11.40 0.11 16.72
CA ASP A 195 11.78 1.31 17.48
C ASP A 195 13.24 1.24 17.94
N THR A 196 14.00 2.24 17.52
CA THR A 196 15.41 2.42 17.90
C THR A 196 15.66 3.70 18.69
N GLN A 197 14.60 4.49 18.92
CA GLN A 197 14.66 5.77 19.62
C GLN A 197 13.97 5.71 20.99
N ASN A 198 13.44 4.54 21.37
CA ASN A 198 12.63 4.35 22.58
C ASN A 198 11.45 5.33 22.64
N GLN A 199 10.86 5.58 21.47
CA GLN A 199 9.74 6.50 21.32
C GLN A 199 8.78 5.94 20.28
N VAL A 200 7.61 5.53 20.75
CA VAL A 200 6.49 5.11 19.90
C VAL A 200 5.42 6.18 20.00
N PHE A 201 4.97 6.65 18.86
CA PHE A 201 3.99 7.72 18.72
C PHE A 201 2.61 7.13 18.48
N GLU A 202 1.59 7.79 19.02
CA GLU A 202 0.18 7.59 18.69
C GLU A 202 -0.39 8.91 18.17
N VAL A 203 -0.95 8.91 16.96
CA VAL A 203 -1.53 10.09 16.33
C VAL A 203 -3.04 9.89 16.19
N ILE A 204 -3.80 10.82 16.75
CA ILE A 204 -5.27 10.84 16.70
C ILE A 204 -5.70 12.20 16.18
N GLY A 205 -6.27 12.22 14.98
CA GLY A 205 -6.61 13.47 14.29
C GLY A 205 -5.37 14.35 14.15
N LYS A 206 -5.40 15.55 14.75
CA LYS A 206 -4.30 16.53 14.67
C LYS A 206 -3.34 16.51 15.85
N SER A 207 -3.43 15.51 16.73
CA SER A 207 -2.67 15.44 17.96
C SER A 207 -1.75 14.22 17.98
N ILE A 208 -0.54 14.42 18.50
CA ILE A 208 0.48 13.38 18.67
C ILE A 208 0.67 13.14 20.17
N PHE A 209 0.69 11.87 20.54
CA PHE A 209 0.86 11.38 21.90
C PHE A 209 1.98 10.34 21.95
N GLU A 210 2.50 10.08 23.14
CA GLU A 210 3.30 8.88 23.38
C GLU A 210 2.38 7.65 23.47
N PHE A 211 2.76 6.56 22.84
CA PHE A 211 2.03 5.31 22.88
C PHE A 211 2.18 4.63 24.24
N ASN A 212 1.13 4.71 25.06
CA ASN A 212 1.10 4.21 26.44
C ASN A 212 0.39 2.85 26.61
N SER A 213 0.32 2.04 25.56
CA SER A 213 -0.33 0.71 25.57
C SER A 213 0.70 -0.40 25.29
N THR A 214 0.23 -1.65 25.19
CA THR A 214 1.09 -2.80 24.84
C THR A 214 0.63 -3.41 23.53
N VAL A 215 1.57 -4.04 22.81
CA VAL A 215 1.26 -4.80 21.58
C VAL A 215 0.14 -5.82 21.84
N PHE A 216 0.18 -6.52 22.98
CA PHE A 216 -0.85 -7.49 23.34
C PHE A 216 -2.21 -6.82 23.54
N ARG A 217 -2.25 -5.75 24.34
CA ARG A 217 -3.50 -5.03 24.65
C ARG A 217 -4.15 -4.45 23.39
N GLU A 218 -3.38 -3.83 22.50
CA GLU A 218 -3.93 -3.28 21.24
C GLU A 218 -4.43 -4.37 20.31
N ASN A 219 -3.64 -5.43 20.07
CA ASN A 219 -4.08 -6.51 19.20
C ASN A 219 -5.33 -7.20 19.75
N PHE A 220 -5.39 -7.42 21.06
CA PHE A 220 -6.54 -8.05 21.71
C PHE A 220 -7.79 -7.15 21.65
N ARG A 221 -7.64 -5.84 21.90
CA ARG A 221 -8.71 -4.84 21.76
C ARG A 221 -9.31 -4.88 20.35
N CYS A 222 -8.47 -4.88 19.32
CA CYS A 222 -8.91 -4.88 17.93
C CYS A 222 -9.50 -6.22 17.51
N PHE A 223 -8.83 -7.33 17.86
CA PHE A 223 -9.26 -8.66 17.44
C PHE A 223 -10.62 -9.07 18.02
N LEU A 224 -10.92 -8.67 19.27
CA LEU A 224 -12.24 -8.95 19.89
C LEU A 224 -13.33 -7.93 19.55
N ASP A 225 -13.03 -6.96 18.68
CA ASP A 225 -14.03 -5.99 18.26
C ASP A 225 -15.04 -6.65 17.31
N LYS A 226 -16.33 -6.61 17.68
CA LYS A 226 -17.44 -7.13 16.88
C LYS A 226 -17.87 -6.19 15.75
N ILE A 227 -17.28 -4.99 15.69
CA ILE A 227 -17.51 -3.97 14.65
C ILE A 227 -19.00 -3.76 14.33
N PRO A 228 -19.86 -3.53 15.34
CA PRO A 228 -21.33 -3.55 15.18
C PRO A 228 -21.78 -2.55 14.11
N ASP A 229 -21.18 -1.36 14.11
CA ASP A 229 -21.53 -0.24 13.22
C ASP A 229 -20.79 -0.28 11.86
N HIS A 230 -20.00 -1.32 11.58
CA HIS A 230 -19.30 -1.41 10.31
C HIS A 230 -20.26 -1.81 9.17
N GLU A 231 -20.45 -0.88 8.24
CA GLU A 231 -21.07 -1.12 6.94
C GLU A 231 -20.00 -1.37 5.89
N TYR A 232 -20.20 -2.43 5.10
CA TYR A 232 -19.31 -2.73 4.00
C TYR A 232 -19.71 -1.94 2.75
N HIS A 233 -18.85 -1.02 2.32
CA HIS A 233 -19.05 -0.27 1.09
C HIS A 233 -18.31 -0.94 -0.08
N ILE A 234 -19.09 -1.55 -0.98
CA ILE A 234 -18.58 -2.15 -2.23
C ILE A 234 -18.31 -1.11 -3.32
N LEU A 235 -18.93 0.08 -3.21
CA LEU A 235 -18.77 1.17 -4.17
C LEU A 235 -17.36 1.77 -4.03
N GLY A 236 -16.64 1.82 -5.15
CA GLY A 236 -15.26 2.29 -5.21
C GLY A 236 -14.22 1.21 -4.86
N THR A 237 -14.66 -0.01 -4.57
CA THR A 237 -13.79 -1.18 -4.34
C THR A 237 -14.11 -2.27 -5.36
N LEU A 238 -15.12 -3.09 -5.09
CA LEU A 238 -15.57 -4.18 -5.96
C LEU A 238 -16.49 -3.68 -7.07
N MET A 239 -17.31 -2.68 -6.78
CA MET A 239 -18.20 -2.04 -7.74
C MET A 239 -17.71 -0.64 -8.12
N PRO A 240 -17.93 -0.20 -9.37
CA PRO A 240 -17.60 1.14 -9.78
C PRO A 240 -18.34 2.18 -8.96
N LYS A 241 -17.62 3.25 -8.60
CA LYS A 241 -18.22 4.48 -8.09
C LYS A 241 -18.18 5.52 -9.20
N GLN A 242 -19.35 6.08 -9.53
CA GLN A 242 -19.46 7.09 -10.58
C GLN A 242 -18.62 8.33 -10.23
N VAL A 243 -17.90 8.83 -11.22
CA VAL A 243 -17.07 10.04 -11.15
C VAL A 243 -17.41 10.90 -12.37
N GLU A 244 -17.50 12.20 -12.19
CA GLU A 244 -17.74 13.15 -13.28
C GLU A 244 -16.50 13.31 -14.16
N GLY A 245 -16.69 13.52 -15.46
CA GLY A 245 -15.58 13.76 -16.40
C GLY A 245 -14.81 12.51 -16.84
N LEU A 246 -15.38 11.32 -16.61
CA LEU A 246 -14.89 10.08 -17.23
C LEU A 246 -15.29 10.03 -18.72
N SER A 247 -14.42 9.45 -19.55
CA SER A 247 -14.67 9.13 -20.95
C SER A 247 -15.65 7.98 -21.11
N GLU A 248 -16.27 7.87 -22.29
CA GLU A 248 -17.21 6.79 -22.60
C GLU A 248 -16.56 5.41 -22.60
N ASN A 249 -15.24 5.34 -22.79
CA ASN A 249 -14.46 4.10 -22.76
C ASN A 249 -13.76 3.84 -21.43
N ALA A 250 -14.11 4.57 -20.36
CA ALA A 250 -13.59 4.32 -19.02
C ALA A 250 -14.01 2.92 -18.54
N GLN A 251 -13.05 2.16 -18.02
CA GLN A 251 -13.28 0.80 -17.52
C GLN A 251 -12.86 0.68 -16.06
N TRP A 252 -13.65 -0.05 -15.29
CA TRP A 252 -13.41 -0.22 -13.85
C TRP A 252 -12.58 -1.48 -13.58
N LEU A 253 -11.45 -1.30 -12.90
CA LEU A 253 -10.71 -2.41 -12.30
C LEU A 253 -10.94 -2.46 -10.80
N SER A 254 -11.54 -3.56 -10.35
CA SER A 254 -11.90 -3.77 -8.96
C SER A 254 -10.74 -4.24 -8.08
N GLY A 255 -10.89 -4.09 -6.77
CA GLY A 255 -10.06 -4.72 -5.76
C GLY A 255 -10.69 -4.60 -4.38
N ILE A 256 -10.39 -5.55 -3.48
CA ILE A 256 -11.04 -5.60 -2.15
C ILE A 256 -10.84 -4.31 -1.35
N ALA A 257 -9.64 -3.73 -1.41
CA ALA A 257 -9.32 -2.50 -0.66
C ALA A 257 -9.52 -1.21 -1.48
N ALA A 258 -9.43 -1.30 -2.81
CA ALA A 258 -9.59 -0.18 -3.73
C ALA A 258 -9.79 -0.70 -5.15
N GLY A 259 -10.65 -0.04 -5.92
CA GLY A 259 -10.66 -0.11 -7.38
C GLY A 259 -10.26 1.23 -8.00
N ALA A 260 -10.17 1.28 -9.33
CA ALA A 260 -9.93 2.51 -10.08
C ALA A 260 -10.51 2.44 -11.49
N TRP A 261 -10.82 3.61 -12.05
CA TRP A 261 -11.15 3.77 -13.46
C TRP A 261 -9.88 3.89 -14.29
N PHE A 262 -9.88 3.26 -15.46
CA PHE A 262 -8.83 3.37 -16.47
C PHE A 262 -9.44 3.84 -17.78
N GLU A 263 -8.79 4.81 -18.42
CA GLU A 263 -9.21 5.40 -19.69
C GLU A 263 -8.03 5.36 -20.64
N ILE A 264 -8.27 5.11 -21.93
CA ILE A 264 -7.25 5.14 -22.96
C ILE A 264 -7.72 5.98 -24.15
N SER A 265 -6.84 6.81 -24.69
CA SER A 265 -7.14 7.67 -25.84
C SER A 265 -5.92 7.83 -26.74
N LYS A 266 -6.13 8.32 -27.97
CA LYS A 266 -5.03 8.61 -28.90
C LYS A 266 -4.14 9.71 -28.29
N SER A 267 -2.83 9.58 -28.45
CA SER A 267 -1.92 10.67 -28.09
C SER A 267 -2.02 11.79 -29.14
N GLU A 268 -2.15 13.04 -28.71
CA GLU A 268 -2.15 14.20 -29.62
C GLU A 268 -0.76 14.50 -30.19
N THR A 269 0.30 14.05 -29.51
CA THR A 269 1.69 14.45 -29.79
C THR A 269 2.54 13.33 -30.39
N TYR A 270 2.20 12.07 -30.13
CA TYR A 270 3.00 10.91 -30.54
C TYR A 270 2.22 10.06 -31.53
N ILE A 271 2.85 9.78 -32.67
CA ILE A 271 2.28 8.98 -33.76
C ILE A 271 2.81 7.55 -33.60
N GLU A 272 1.89 6.59 -33.67
CA GLU A 272 2.13 5.14 -33.57
C GLU A 272 2.70 4.68 -32.21
N GLU A 273 2.19 3.56 -31.69
CA GLU A 273 2.56 2.93 -30.41
C GLU A 273 2.26 3.70 -29.11
N HIS A 274 1.91 4.99 -29.16
CA HIS A 274 1.75 5.81 -27.97
C HIS A 274 0.30 6.22 -27.72
N TYR A 275 -0.14 6.05 -26.48
CA TYR A 275 -1.50 6.31 -26.05
C TYR A 275 -1.51 7.16 -24.79
N ARG A 276 -2.50 8.03 -24.66
CA ARG A 276 -2.77 8.71 -23.39
C ARG A 276 -3.61 7.76 -22.54
N ILE A 277 -3.13 7.44 -21.34
CA ILE A 277 -3.88 6.63 -20.38
C ILE A 277 -4.03 7.42 -19.09
N ARG A 278 -5.26 7.41 -18.56
CA ARG A 278 -5.62 8.01 -17.28
C ARG A 278 -6.04 6.93 -16.31
N ARG A 279 -5.60 7.04 -15.06
CA ARG A 279 -6.14 6.28 -13.94
C ARG A 279 -6.80 7.25 -12.98
N VAL A 280 -8.07 7.03 -12.68
CA VAL A 280 -8.87 7.90 -11.82
C VAL A 280 -9.39 7.10 -10.63
N SER A 281 -9.13 7.59 -9.42
CA SER A 281 -9.58 6.98 -8.18
C SER A 281 -11.11 7.05 -8.04
N PRO A 282 -11.74 6.23 -7.18
CA PRO A 282 -13.18 6.30 -6.88
C PRO A 282 -13.62 7.63 -6.25
N HIS A 283 -12.68 8.50 -5.90
CA HIS A 283 -12.94 9.82 -5.35
C HIS A 283 -12.78 10.94 -6.38
N GLY A 284 -12.51 10.60 -7.64
CA GLY A 284 -12.27 11.56 -8.72
C GLY A 284 -10.86 12.15 -8.76
N ASN A 285 -9.94 11.65 -7.94
CA ASN A 285 -8.53 12.02 -8.06
C ASN A 285 -7.93 11.37 -9.31
N VAL A 286 -7.30 12.16 -10.17
CA VAL A 286 -6.50 11.62 -11.28
C VAL A 286 -5.16 11.16 -10.69
N ASP A 287 -5.00 9.85 -10.52
CA ASP A 287 -3.77 9.27 -9.99
C ASP A 287 -2.63 9.42 -11.00
N VAL A 288 -2.94 9.26 -12.29
CA VAL A 288 -2.03 9.54 -13.40
C VAL A 288 -2.80 9.96 -14.64
N ASP A 289 -2.27 10.95 -15.34
CA ASP A 289 -2.58 11.27 -16.73
C ASP A 289 -1.25 11.27 -17.49
N GLY A 290 -1.05 10.31 -18.39
CA GLY A 290 0.28 10.05 -18.93
C GLY A 290 0.28 9.45 -20.32
N ILE A 291 1.44 9.55 -20.96
CA ILE A 291 1.74 8.87 -22.21
C ILE A 291 2.34 7.50 -21.91
N TYR A 292 1.78 6.49 -22.54
CA TYR A 292 2.20 5.10 -22.44
C TYR A 292 2.55 4.55 -23.81
N LYS A 293 3.58 3.71 -23.86
CA LYS A 293 3.98 2.98 -25.05
C LYS A 293 3.45 1.56 -25.00
N VAL A 294 2.75 1.13 -26.04
CA VAL A 294 2.32 -0.26 -26.20
C VAL A 294 3.49 -1.14 -26.68
N ASP A 295 3.54 -2.38 -26.20
CA ASP A 295 4.54 -3.38 -26.59
C ASP A 295 4.34 -3.91 -28.03
N CYS A 296 3.15 -3.73 -28.61
CA CYS A 296 2.85 -4.20 -29.97
C CYS A 296 1.89 -3.27 -30.72
N ILE A 297 2.31 -2.83 -31.92
CA ILE A 297 1.54 -1.95 -32.83
C ILE A 297 0.19 -2.49 -33.28
N SER A 298 -0.09 -3.79 -33.12
CA SER A 298 -1.36 -4.38 -33.55
C SER A 298 -2.54 -4.01 -32.67
N PHE A 299 -2.32 -3.28 -31.57
CA PHE A 299 -3.41 -2.75 -30.75
C PHE A 299 -4.18 -1.68 -31.53
N ASN A 300 -5.50 -1.83 -31.61
CA ASN A 300 -6.38 -0.90 -32.28
C ASN A 300 -7.38 -0.30 -31.29
N LEU A 301 -7.28 1.00 -31.01
CA LEU A 301 -8.18 1.69 -30.07
C LEU A 301 -9.65 1.70 -30.53
N ASP A 302 -9.89 1.60 -31.84
CA ASP A 302 -11.22 1.67 -32.42
C ASP A 302 -11.96 0.30 -32.36
N GLU A 303 -11.28 -0.76 -31.88
CA GLU A 303 -11.84 -2.09 -31.63
C GLU A 303 -12.16 -2.32 -30.15
N VAL A 304 -13.01 -3.32 -29.84
CA VAL A 304 -13.34 -3.69 -28.45
C VAL A 304 -12.07 -4.14 -27.71
N PHE A 305 -11.90 -3.61 -26.50
CA PHE A 305 -10.79 -3.95 -25.62
C PHE A 305 -11.25 -3.97 -24.16
N GLU A 306 -10.49 -4.64 -23.30
CA GLU A 306 -10.75 -4.73 -21.86
C GLU A 306 -9.46 -4.48 -21.07
N PHE A 307 -9.44 -3.49 -20.18
CA PHE A 307 -8.42 -3.38 -19.15
C PHE A 307 -8.52 -4.58 -18.21
N VAL A 308 -7.38 -5.17 -17.88
CA VAL A 308 -7.30 -6.29 -16.94
C VAL A 308 -6.43 -5.96 -15.74
N HIS A 309 -6.56 -6.74 -14.67
CA HIS A 309 -5.71 -6.61 -13.49
C HIS A 309 -4.20 -6.77 -13.81
N ASP A 310 -3.39 -6.50 -12.79
CA ASP A 310 -1.98 -6.14 -12.94
C ASP A 310 -1.82 -4.87 -13.78
N SER A 311 -2.69 -3.89 -13.54
CA SER A 311 -2.59 -2.54 -14.10
C SER A 311 -2.43 -1.53 -12.97
N ASN A 312 -1.52 -0.58 -13.15
CA ASN A 312 -1.14 0.44 -12.18
C ASN A 312 -0.60 1.69 -12.93
N CYS A 313 -0.07 2.68 -12.21
CA CYS A 313 0.40 3.92 -12.84
C CYS A 313 1.67 3.73 -13.68
N HIS A 314 2.50 2.72 -13.39
CA HIS A 314 3.74 2.47 -14.13
C HIS A 314 3.52 1.66 -15.41
N TYR A 315 2.53 0.76 -15.39
CA TYR A 315 2.15 -0.02 -16.56
C TYR A 315 0.70 -0.49 -16.44
N CYS A 316 0.04 -0.71 -17.57
CA CYS A 316 -1.28 -1.34 -17.61
C CYS A 316 -1.36 -2.40 -18.69
N HIS A 317 -2.34 -3.27 -18.54
CA HIS A 317 -2.60 -4.37 -19.46
C HIS A 317 -4.00 -4.27 -20.02
N VAL A 318 -4.10 -4.50 -21.32
CA VAL A 318 -5.35 -4.52 -22.06
C VAL A 318 -5.43 -5.82 -22.85
N VAL A 319 -6.60 -6.46 -22.86
CA VAL A 319 -6.90 -7.61 -23.69
C VAL A 319 -7.76 -7.18 -24.87
N GLN A 320 -7.35 -7.56 -26.08
CA GLN A 320 -8.09 -7.36 -27.32
C GLN A 320 -7.85 -8.57 -28.22
N ASN A 321 -8.92 -9.13 -28.81
CA ASN A 321 -8.84 -10.31 -29.69
C ASN A 321 -8.05 -11.48 -29.08
N LYS A 322 -8.24 -11.74 -27.77
CA LYS A 322 -7.52 -12.76 -26.97
C LYS A 322 -6.00 -12.54 -26.85
N LYS A 323 -5.48 -11.40 -27.31
CA LYS A 323 -4.10 -10.97 -27.13
C LYS A 323 -4.02 -9.96 -25.98
N ARG A 324 -3.02 -10.12 -25.12
CA ARG A 324 -2.71 -9.19 -24.04
C ARG A 324 -1.63 -8.22 -24.52
N TYR A 325 -1.91 -6.94 -24.36
CA TYR A 325 -1.01 -5.83 -24.67
C TYR A 325 -0.54 -5.20 -23.36
N LYS A 326 0.74 -4.86 -23.29
CA LYS A 326 1.32 -4.11 -22.17
C LYS A 326 1.60 -2.69 -22.60
N PHE A 327 1.16 -1.75 -21.79
CA PHE A 327 1.41 -0.33 -21.96
C PHE A 327 2.36 0.11 -20.85
N GLU A 328 3.52 0.65 -21.22
CA GLU A 328 4.54 1.11 -20.28
C GLU A 328 4.53 2.63 -20.19
N PHE A 329 4.51 3.16 -18.97
CA PHE A 329 4.51 4.59 -18.71
C PHE A 329 5.80 5.25 -19.21
N ILE A 330 5.67 6.34 -19.98
CA ILE A 330 6.78 7.11 -20.52
C ILE A 330 6.94 8.43 -19.76
N LYS A 331 5.85 9.20 -19.64
CA LYS A 331 5.83 10.50 -18.95
C LYS A 331 4.43 10.92 -18.55
N LYS A 332 4.33 11.75 -17.50
CA LYS A 332 3.09 12.45 -17.17
C LYS A 332 2.81 13.51 -18.24
N LEU A 333 1.54 13.72 -18.55
CA LEU A 333 1.11 14.96 -19.20
C LEU A 333 1.11 16.04 -18.11
N ALA A 334 1.69 17.20 -18.40
CA ALA A 334 1.62 18.32 -17.47
C ALA A 334 0.16 18.77 -17.39
N ASP A 335 -0.30 19.08 -16.18
CA ASP A 335 -1.58 19.73 -15.95
C ASP A 335 -1.61 21.14 -16.56
#